data_AF-A0A936AFP2-F1
#
_entry.id   AF-A0A936AFP2-F1
#
_cell.length_a   1.000
_cell.length_b   1.000
_cell.length_c   1.000
_cell.angle_alpha   90.00
_cell.angle_beta   90.00
_cell.angle_gamma   90.00
#
_symmetry.space_group_name_H-M   'P 1'
#
loop_
_entity.id
_entity.type
_entity.pdbx_description
1 polymer ?
#
loop_
_entity_poly.entity_id
_entity_poly.type
_entity_poly.pdbx_seq_one_letter_code
_entity_poly.pdbx_strand_id
1 'polypeptide(L)'
;MDETKLLMKFNQAEEENVTEEEKLLRLAIHFDPYSDTRVDDYEKLKKQVSQVDIAGILGRELDKTRIDPTITKQAISALRVLEPEQRKSILSSLLKPDNLHTLAPVFSRLMTVLRGLYLDLDSATQDLVDDALLGLVEKGSYIIKIDLNLAYLVQVLRRRCSQQTETLLVKLFRSNTNPLVRREIILAWIAWRHNHSLTDLKKHFKALSKWERRAFRSALPSDRRGETLAQA
;
A
#
# COMPACT_ATOMS: atom_id res chain seq x y z
N MET A 1 -22.57 -51.68 3.22
CA MET A 1 -22.21 -50.44 2.49
C MET A 1 -21.16 -49.73 3.33
N ASP A 2 -20.07 -49.35 2.71
CA ASP A 2 -18.84 -48.94 3.37
C ASP A 2 -18.92 -47.47 3.80
N GLU A 3 -19.22 -47.22 5.09
CA GLU A 3 -19.38 -45.87 5.67
C GLU A 3 -18.12 -45.01 5.47
N THR A 4 -16.94 -45.63 5.39
CA THR A 4 -15.68 -44.93 5.11
C THR A 4 -15.60 -44.39 3.68
N LYS A 5 -16.17 -45.12 2.69
CA LYS A 5 -16.32 -44.63 1.31
C LYS A 5 -17.37 -43.53 1.20
N LEU A 6 -18.40 -43.55 2.04
CA LEU A 6 -19.40 -42.48 2.09
C LEU A 6 -18.78 -41.19 2.66
N LEU A 7 -18.06 -41.29 3.78
CA LEU A 7 -17.36 -40.16 4.41
C LEU A 7 -16.25 -39.58 3.52
N MET A 8 -15.48 -40.42 2.81
CA MET A 8 -14.50 -39.94 1.82
C MET A 8 -15.17 -39.22 0.65
N LYS A 9 -16.31 -39.70 0.14
CA LYS A 9 -17.06 -39.02 -0.92
C LYS A 9 -17.68 -37.70 -0.47
N PHE A 10 -18.15 -37.61 0.78
CA PHE A 10 -18.68 -36.38 1.35
C PHE A 10 -17.59 -35.30 1.50
N ASN A 11 -16.42 -35.66 2.04
CA ASN A 11 -15.30 -34.71 2.16
C ASN A 11 -14.72 -34.29 0.80
N GLN A 12 -14.67 -35.21 -0.18
CA GLN A 12 -14.25 -34.87 -1.55
C GLN A 12 -15.25 -33.95 -2.26
N ALA A 13 -16.55 -34.13 -2.02
CA ALA A 13 -17.60 -33.27 -2.58
C ALA A 13 -17.66 -31.87 -1.93
N GLU A 14 -17.26 -31.75 -0.65
CA GLU A 14 -17.08 -30.45 0.01
C GLU A 14 -15.83 -29.73 -0.50
N GLU A 15 -14.71 -30.43 -0.74
CA GLU A 15 -13.51 -29.86 -1.35
C GLU A 15 -13.74 -29.39 -2.80
N GLU A 16 -14.59 -30.08 -3.56
CA GLU A 16 -14.98 -29.69 -4.94
C GLU A 16 -15.94 -28.48 -5.00
N ASN A 17 -16.64 -28.14 -3.92
CA ASN A 17 -17.58 -27.00 -3.87
C ASN A 17 -17.05 -25.75 -3.15
N VAL A 18 -15.79 -25.74 -2.71
CA VAL A 18 -15.20 -24.56 -2.06
C VAL A 18 -15.00 -23.46 -3.11
N THR A 19 -15.63 -22.31 -2.89
CA THR A 19 -15.47 -21.13 -3.78
C THR A 19 -14.03 -20.63 -3.77
N GLU A 20 -13.59 -19.95 -4.84
CA GLU A 20 -12.24 -19.38 -4.91
C GLU A 20 -12.00 -18.36 -3.78
N GLU A 21 -13.04 -17.64 -3.38
CA GLU A 21 -13.05 -16.72 -2.24
C GLU A 21 -12.79 -17.45 -0.91
N GLU A 22 -13.42 -18.60 -0.68
CA GLU A 22 -13.20 -19.42 0.52
C GLU A 22 -11.80 -20.03 0.54
N LYS A 23 -11.29 -20.48 -0.62
CA LYS A 23 -9.90 -20.94 -0.75
C LYS A 23 -8.94 -19.82 -0.34
N LEU A 24 -9.15 -18.61 -0.86
CA LEU A 24 -8.35 -17.44 -0.53
C LEU A 24 -8.37 -17.09 0.98
N LEU A 25 -9.54 -17.16 1.61
CA LEU A 25 -9.69 -16.86 3.04
C LEU A 25 -9.00 -17.89 3.95
N ARG A 26 -8.86 -19.14 3.49
CA ARG A 26 -8.11 -20.19 4.20
C ARG A 26 -6.59 -20.00 4.10
N LEU A 27 -6.09 -19.20 3.16
CA LEU A 27 -4.66 -18.93 3.01
C LEU A 27 -4.15 -17.95 4.05
N ALA A 28 -3.05 -18.30 4.73
CA ALA A 28 -2.34 -17.37 5.60
C ALA A 28 -1.37 -16.50 4.79
N ILE A 29 -1.83 -15.36 4.25
CA ILE A 29 -1.00 -14.43 3.45
C ILE A 29 -0.12 -13.53 4.36
N HIS A 30 0.27 -14.03 5.52
CA HIS A 30 1.20 -13.36 6.41
C HIS A 30 2.58 -13.98 6.26
N PHE A 31 3.56 -13.14 5.96
CA PHE A 31 4.95 -13.55 5.83
C PHE A 31 5.76 -12.94 6.98
N ASP A 32 6.46 -13.78 7.74
CA ASP A 32 7.42 -13.34 8.76
C ASP A 32 8.85 -13.36 8.18
N PRO A 33 9.44 -12.19 7.88
CA PRO A 33 10.79 -12.11 7.33
C PRO A 33 11.89 -12.50 8.33
N TYR A 34 11.59 -12.58 9.63
CA TYR A 34 12.57 -12.88 10.67
C TYR A 34 12.52 -14.33 11.13
N SER A 35 11.61 -15.15 10.59
CA SER A 35 11.57 -16.59 10.84
C SER A 35 12.82 -17.30 10.28
N ASP A 36 13.19 -18.41 10.91
CA ASP A 36 14.23 -19.32 10.43
C ASP A 36 13.79 -20.06 9.15
N THR A 37 12.48 -20.28 8.97
CA THR A 37 11.87 -20.95 7.80
C THR A 37 11.40 -19.99 6.71
N ARG A 38 11.83 -18.72 6.76
CA ARG A 38 11.30 -17.65 5.88
C ARG A 38 11.31 -18.02 4.39
N VAL A 39 12.35 -18.66 3.88
CA VAL A 39 12.45 -18.96 2.44
C VAL A 39 11.42 -20.04 2.07
N ASP A 40 11.34 -21.10 2.86
CA ASP A 40 10.40 -22.20 2.62
C ASP A 40 8.95 -21.76 2.79
N ASP A 41 8.67 -20.90 3.76
CA ASP A 41 7.33 -20.36 4.01
C ASP A 41 6.87 -19.45 2.87
N TYR A 42 7.79 -18.63 2.33
CA TYR A 42 7.52 -17.82 1.14
C TYR A 42 7.19 -18.68 -0.08
N GLU A 43 8.02 -19.70 -0.36
CA GLU A 43 7.81 -20.60 -1.50
C GLU A 43 6.52 -21.42 -1.37
N LYS A 44 6.18 -21.89 -0.16
CA LYS A 44 4.89 -22.55 0.10
C LYS A 44 3.72 -21.59 -0.13
N LEU A 45 3.80 -20.38 0.38
CA LEU A 45 2.76 -19.37 0.20
C LEU A 45 2.57 -19.02 -1.28
N LYS A 46 3.67 -18.86 -2.02
CA LYS A 46 3.65 -18.62 -3.46
C LYS A 46 2.96 -19.75 -4.22
N LYS A 47 3.28 -21.01 -3.91
CA LYS A 47 2.62 -22.18 -4.49
C LYS A 47 1.12 -22.20 -4.19
N GLN A 48 0.73 -21.98 -2.94
CA GLN A 48 -0.69 -21.95 -2.54
C GLN A 48 -1.46 -20.84 -3.23
N VAL A 49 -0.90 -19.62 -3.30
CA VAL A 49 -1.56 -18.49 -3.97
C VAL A 49 -1.68 -18.73 -5.47
N SER A 50 -0.71 -19.42 -6.10
CA SER A 50 -0.79 -19.75 -7.53
C SER A 50 -1.95 -20.67 -7.91
N GLN A 51 -2.54 -21.37 -6.93
CA GLN A 51 -3.72 -22.24 -7.12
C GLN A 51 -5.05 -21.49 -7.05
N VAL A 52 -5.03 -20.20 -6.71
CA VAL A 52 -6.24 -19.38 -6.53
C VAL A 52 -6.30 -18.30 -7.60
N ASP A 53 -7.46 -18.12 -8.23
CA ASP A 53 -7.66 -17.06 -9.23
C ASP A 53 -7.85 -15.69 -8.57
N ILE A 54 -6.74 -15.07 -8.15
CA ILE A 54 -6.73 -13.75 -7.51
C ILE A 54 -7.31 -12.67 -8.43
N ALA A 55 -7.04 -12.75 -9.74
CA ALA A 55 -7.52 -11.78 -10.72
C ALA A 55 -9.05 -11.86 -10.85
N GLY A 56 -9.60 -13.07 -10.96
CA GLY A 56 -11.03 -13.30 -11.02
C GLY A 56 -11.75 -12.91 -9.72
N ILE A 57 -11.19 -13.21 -8.56
CA ILE A 57 -11.74 -12.76 -7.26
C ILE A 57 -11.83 -11.24 -7.22
N LEU A 58 -10.74 -10.53 -7.54
CA LEU A 58 -10.74 -9.07 -7.54
C LEU A 58 -11.69 -8.49 -8.58
N GLY A 59 -11.80 -9.09 -9.77
CA GLY A 59 -12.76 -8.69 -10.79
C GLY A 59 -14.20 -8.79 -10.28
N ARG A 60 -14.58 -9.95 -9.73
CA ARG A 60 -15.93 -10.16 -9.16
C ARG A 60 -16.22 -9.22 -8.00
N GLU A 61 -15.23 -8.90 -7.16
CA GLU A 61 -15.41 -7.91 -6.10
C GLU A 61 -15.63 -6.50 -6.68
N LEU A 62 -14.87 -6.10 -7.70
CA LEU A 62 -14.99 -4.77 -8.32
C LEU A 62 -16.31 -4.55 -9.07
N ASP A 63 -16.92 -5.62 -9.60
CA ASP A 63 -18.21 -5.56 -10.28
C ASP A 63 -19.39 -5.40 -9.30
N LYS A 64 -19.18 -5.64 -8.00
CA LYS A 64 -20.21 -5.44 -6.97
C LYS A 64 -20.40 -3.96 -6.67
N THR A 65 -21.64 -3.58 -6.37
CA THR A 65 -21.97 -2.24 -5.84
C THR A 65 -21.25 -1.96 -4.51
N ARG A 66 -21.01 -3.00 -3.71
CA ARG A 66 -20.27 -2.95 -2.46
C ARG A 66 -19.38 -4.17 -2.34
N ILE A 67 -18.07 -3.93 -2.24
CA ILE A 67 -17.08 -4.98 -2.03
C ILE A 67 -17.21 -5.63 -0.65
N ASP A 68 -16.77 -6.88 -0.53
CA ASP A 68 -16.45 -7.50 0.75
C ASP A 68 -15.05 -7.07 1.21
N PRO A 69 -14.92 -6.22 2.24
CA PRO A 69 -13.62 -5.70 2.64
C PRO A 69 -12.65 -6.78 3.14
N THR A 70 -13.13 -7.93 3.60
CA THR A 70 -12.29 -9.03 4.09
C THR A 70 -11.66 -9.76 2.92
N ILE A 71 -12.48 -10.19 1.97
CA ILE A 71 -12.04 -10.89 0.75
C ILE A 71 -11.13 -9.96 -0.06
N THR A 72 -11.53 -8.72 -0.28
CA THR A 72 -10.73 -7.78 -1.08
C THR A 72 -9.39 -7.47 -0.43
N LYS A 73 -9.32 -7.26 0.90
CA LYS A 73 -8.03 -7.04 1.58
C LYS A 73 -7.12 -8.25 1.46
N GLN A 74 -7.68 -9.45 1.53
CA GLN A 74 -6.93 -10.69 1.39
C GLN A 74 -6.37 -10.83 -0.03
N ALA A 75 -7.21 -10.61 -1.04
CA ALA A 75 -6.81 -10.66 -2.45
C ALA A 75 -5.75 -9.61 -2.79
N ILE A 76 -5.91 -8.37 -2.29
CA ILE A 76 -4.88 -7.32 -2.41
C ILE A 76 -3.56 -7.75 -1.76
N SER A 77 -3.61 -8.50 -0.66
CA SER A 77 -2.38 -8.96 0.01
C SER A 77 -1.66 -10.04 -0.77
N ALA A 78 -2.41 -10.89 -1.49
CA ALA A 78 -1.87 -11.94 -2.35
C ALA A 78 -0.96 -11.38 -3.45
N LEU A 79 -1.17 -10.13 -3.89
CA LEU A 79 -0.35 -9.45 -4.91
C LEU A 79 1.15 -9.48 -4.60
N ARG A 80 1.53 -9.59 -3.32
CA ARG A 80 2.94 -9.63 -2.89
C ARG A 80 3.70 -10.86 -3.38
N VAL A 81 3.01 -11.97 -3.58
CA VAL A 81 3.63 -13.25 -3.95
C VAL A 81 3.31 -13.66 -5.38
N LEU A 82 2.49 -12.88 -6.09
CA LEU A 82 2.22 -13.10 -7.51
C LEU A 82 3.45 -12.80 -8.37
N GLU A 83 3.52 -13.50 -9.50
CA GLU A 83 4.52 -13.25 -10.54
C GLU A 83 4.39 -11.83 -11.11
N PRO A 84 5.50 -11.20 -11.57
CA PRO A 84 5.51 -9.81 -12.04
C PRO A 84 4.45 -9.50 -13.11
N GLU A 85 4.28 -10.38 -14.11
CA GLU A 85 3.30 -10.17 -15.20
C GLU A 85 1.85 -10.22 -14.71
N GLN A 86 1.51 -11.19 -13.86
CA GLN A 86 0.17 -11.28 -13.26
C GLN A 86 -0.11 -10.07 -12.37
N ARG A 87 0.87 -9.69 -11.54
CA ARG A 87 0.80 -8.52 -10.68
C ARG A 87 0.55 -7.25 -11.50
N LYS A 88 1.31 -7.03 -12.58
CA LYS A 88 1.15 -5.89 -13.48
C LYS A 88 -0.24 -5.84 -14.11
N SER A 89 -0.72 -6.97 -14.63
CA SER A 89 -2.05 -7.08 -15.22
C SER A 89 -3.14 -6.68 -14.21
N ILE A 90 -3.08 -7.24 -13.00
CA ILE A 90 -4.05 -6.92 -11.94
C ILE A 90 -3.96 -5.45 -11.54
N LEU A 91 -2.76 -4.92 -11.28
CA LEU A 91 -2.58 -3.52 -10.91
C LEU A 91 -3.11 -2.55 -11.98
N SER A 92 -2.91 -2.87 -13.26
CA SER A 92 -3.44 -2.04 -14.36
C SER A 92 -4.97 -1.95 -14.35
N SER A 93 -5.65 -2.99 -13.87
CA SER A 93 -7.10 -2.98 -13.67
C SER A 93 -7.50 -2.26 -12.38
N LEU A 94 -6.86 -2.57 -11.25
CA LEU A 94 -7.20 -1.99 -9.93
C LEU A 94 -7.02 -0.48 -9.88
N LEU A 95 -6.02 0.05 -10.60
CA LEU A 95 -5.64 1.48 -10.59
C LEU A 95 -6.49 2.34 -11.53
N LYS A 96 -7.47 1.76 -12.24
CA LYS A 96 -8.44 2.54 -13.01
C LYS A 96 -9.25 3.44 -12.06
N PRO A 97 -9.59 4.68 -12.45
CA PRO A 97 -10.28 5.63 -11.58
C PRO A 97 -11.55 5.07 -10.93
N ASP A 98 -12.42 4.43 -11.69
CA ASP A 98 -13.68 3.88 -11.19
C ASP A 98 -13.45 2.75 -10.18
N ASN A 99 -12.47 1.88 -10.45
CA ASN A 99 -12.11 0.79 -9.55
C ASN A 99 -11.51 1.31 -8.24
N LEU A 100 -10.72 2.39 -8.27
CA LEU A 100 -10.21 3.02 -7.05
C LEU A 100 -11.34 3.55 -6.17
N HIS A 101 -12.43 4.05 -6.75
CA HIS A 101 -13.63 4.44 -6.00
C HIS A 101 -14.33 3.25 -5.36
N THR A 102 -14.48 2.14 -6.08
CA THR A 102 -15.01 0.88 -5.50
C THR A 102 -14.13 0.36 -4.37
N LEU A 103 -12.82 0.54 -4.46
CA LEU A 103 -11.83 0.12 -3.47
C LEU A 103 -11.66 1.10 -2.28
N ALA A 104 -12.43 2.20 -2.22
CA ALA A 104 -12.34 3.17 -1.14
C ALA A 104 -12.36 2.56 0.28
N PRO A 105 -13.20 1.53 0.59
CA PRO A 105 -13.22 0.91 1.93
C PRO A 105 -11.93 0.17 2.31
N VAL A 106 -11.10 -0.19 1.33
CA VAL A 106 -9.85 -0.95 1.51
C VAL A 106 -8.61 -0.17 1.03
N PHE A 107 -8.79 1.11 0.72
CA PHE A 107 -7.75 1.95 0.12
C PHE A 107 -6.44 1.96 0.89
N SER A 108 -6.49 2.09 2.22
CA SER A 108 -5.30 2.06 3.08
C SER A 108 -4.53 0.74 2.97
N ARG A 109 -5.24 -0.39 2.81
CA ARG A 109 -4.61 -1.70 2.58
C ARG A 109 -3.95 -1.76 1.21
N LEU A 110 -4.64 -1.29 0.16
CA LEU A 110 -4.07 -1.19 -1.18
C LEU A 110 -2.78 -0.38 -1.18
N MET A 111 -2.79 0.82 -0.61
CA MET A 111 -1.61 1.68 -0.52
C MET A 111 -0.47 1.03 0.27
N THR A 112 -0.80 0.34 1.36
CA THR A 112 0.21 -0.39 2.15
C THR A 112 0.89 -1.49 1.34
N VAL A 113 0.13 -2.22 0.52
CA VAL A 113 0.68 -3.25 -0.36
C VAL A 113 1.48 -2.62 -1.50
N LEU A 114 0.94 -1.60 -2.18
CA LEU A 114 1.65 -0.88 -3.25
C LEU A 114 2.99 -0.33 -2.77
N ARG A 115 3.03 0.31 -1.60
CA ARG A 115 4.27 0.82 -1.00
C ARG A 115 5.34 -0.26 -0.83
N GLY A 116 4.92 -1.47 -0.45
CA GLY A 116 5.80 -2.63 -0.29
C GLY A 116 6.32 -3.14 -1.62
N LEU A 117 5.45 -3.19 -2.64
CA LEU A 117 5.79 -3.71 -3.96
C LEU A 117 6.54 -2.71 -4.85
N TYR A 118 6.42 -1.42 -4.56
CA TYR A 118 6.78 -0.34 -5.49
C TYR A 118 8.18 -0.47 -6.12
N LEU A 119 9.18 -0.80 -5.31
CA LEU A 119 10.57 -0.88 -5.79
C LEU A 119 10.83 -2.11 -6.65
N ASP A 120 9.98 -3.13 -6.57
CA ASP A 120 10.08 -4.37 -7.35
C ASP A 120 9.26 -4.30 -8.66
N LEU A 121 8.56 -3.18 -8.90
CA LEU A 121 7.79 -2.94 -10.12
C LEU A 121 8.70 -2.43 -11.24
N ASP A 122 8.36 -2.78 -12.49
CA ASP A 122 8.98 -2.17 -13.67
C ASP A 122 8.60 -0.67 -13.77
N SER A 123 9.39 0.11 -14.54
CA SER A 123 9.18 1.55 -14.67
C SER A 123 7.77 1.90 -15.18
N ALA A 124 7.27 1.13 -16.16
CA ALA A 124 5.95 1.32 -16.72
C ALA A 124 4.83 1.14 -15.67
N THR A 125 4.95 0.15 -14.78
CA THR A 125 3.96 -0.05 -13.71
C THR A 125 4.11 0.98 -12.59
N GLN A 126 5.33 1.46 -12.31
CA GLN A 126 5.53 2.60 -11.40
C GLN A 126 4.87 3.87 -11.94
N ASP A 127 4.96 4.14 -13.24
CA ASP A 127 4.29 5.26 -13.89
C ASP A 127 2.77 5.14 -13.77
N LEU A 128 2.21 3.94 -14.04
CA LEU A 128 0.78 3.67 -13.84
C LEU A 128 0.32 3.93 -12.39
N VAL A 129 1.13 3.55 -11.40
CA VAL A 129 0.83 3.82 -9.98
C VAL A 129 0.86 5.32 -9.70
N ASP A 130 1.92 6.00 -10.11
CA ASP A 130 2.09 7.43 -9.85
C ASP A 130 0.96 8.23 -10.52
N ASP A 131 0.66 7.98 -11.80
CA ASP A 131 -0.39 8.67 -12.55
C ASP A 131 -1.77 8.48 -11.91
N ALA A 132 -2.10 7.27 -11.47
CA ALA A 132 -3.36 6.98 -10.80
C ALA A 132 -3.49 7.75 -9.48
N LEU A 133 -2.42 7.80 -8.68
CA LEU A 133 -2.41 8.47 -7.38
C LEU A 133 -2.38 10.00 -7.51
N LEU A 134 -1.59 10.54 -8.44
CA LEU A 134 -1.58 11.96 -8.76
C LEU A 134 -2.96 12.40 -9.26
N GLY A 135 -3.56 11.63 -10.16
CA GLY A 135 -4.90 11.88 -10.70
C GLY A 135 -6.00 11.92 -9.65
N LEU A 136 -5.92 11.09 -8.59
CA LEU A 136 -6.87 11.16 -7.46
C LEU A 136 -6.79 12.50 -6.73
N VAL A 137 -5.59 13.03 -6.53
CA VAL A 137 -5.37 14.28 -5.79
C VAL A 137 -5.76 15.48 -6.65
N GLU A 138 -5.36 15.49 -7.92
CA GLU A 138 -5.69 16.57 -8.87
C GLU A 138 -7.20 16.73 -9.08
N LYS A 139 -7.93 15.61 -9.19
CA LYS A 139 -9.39 15.60 -9.34
C LYS A 139 -10.13 15.87 -8.02
N GLY A 140 -9.43 15.98 -6.89
CA GLY A 140 -10.05 16.22 -5.58
C GLY A 140 -10.98 15.09 -5.14
N SER A 141 -10.61 13.84 -5.45
CA SER A 141 -11.40 12.64 -5.13
C SER A 141 -11.83 12.61 -3.66
N TYR A 142 -13.05 12.16 -3.38
CA TYR A 142 -13.52 12.05 -1.99
C TYR A 142 -12.65 11.10 -1.15
N ILE A 143 -11.98 10.12 -1.78
CA ILE A 143 -11.11 9.14 -1.12
C ILE A 143 -9.96 9.84 -0.38
N ILE A 144 -9.36 10.85 -1.02
CA ILE A 144 -8.17 11.56 -0.50
C ILE A 144 -8.54 12.74 0.42
N LYS A 145 -9.83 13.07 0.57
CA LYS A 145 -10.30 14.02 1.60
C LYS A 145 -10.12 13.47 3.01
N ILE A 146 -9.99 12.15 3.15
CA ILE A 146 -9.66 11.50 4.41
C ILE A 146 -8.13 11.57 4.60
N ASP A 147 -7.68 12.31 5.60
CA ASP A 147 -6.24 12.54 5.86
C ASP A 147 -5.43 11.24 6.01
N LEU A 148 -6.03 10.20 6.59
CA LEU A 148 -5.39 8.89 6.71
C LEU A 148 -5.07 8.29 5.33
N ASN A 149 -6.03 8.34 4.39
CA ASN A 149 -5.84 7.84 3.03
C ASN A 149 -4.78 8.67 2.30
N LEU A 150 -4.83 10.00 2.44
CA LEU A 150 -3.84 10.89 1.84
C LEU A 150 -2.42 10.57 2.35
N ALA A 151 -2.25 10.33 3.65
CA ALA A 151 -0.95 9.95 4.20
C ALA A 151 -0.45 8.60 3.65
N TYR A 152 -1.31 7.59 3.53
CA TYR A 152 -0.93 6.32 2.90
C TYR A 152 -0.54 6.50 1.43
N LEU A 153 -1.24 7.35 0.68
CA LEU A 153 -0.90 7.70 -0.70
C LEU A 153 0.48 8.38 -0.76
N VAL A 154 0.76 9.37 0.10
CA VAL A 154 2.06 10.04 0.17
C VAL A 154 3.19 9.05 0.47
N GLN A 155 2.93 8.02 1.30
CA GLN A 155 3.93 6.98 1.58
C GLN A 155 4.26 6.12 0.35
N VAL A 156 3.32 5.92 -0.57
CA VAL A 156 3.57 5.25 -1.86
C VAL A 156 4.38 6.18 -2.76
N LEU A 157 3.90 7.40 -2.99
CA LEU A 157 4.56 8.39 -3.84
C LEU A 157 5.98 8.72 -3.38
N ARG A 158 6.27 8.65 -2.07
CA ARG A 158 7.62 8.82 -1.52
C ARG A 158 8.66 7.87 -2.13
N ARG A 159 8.26 6.72 -2.66
CA ARG A 159 9.20 5.70 -3.14
C ARG A 159 9.99 6.14 -4.37
N ARG A 160 9.52 7.14 -5.12
CA ARG A 160 10.19 7.70 -6.29
C ARG A 160 10.10 9.22 -6.31
N CYS A 161 11.23 9.88 -6.50
CA CYS A 161 11.27 11.34 -6.66
C CYS A 161 11.03 11.67 -8.14
N SER A 162 9.88 12.27 -8.45
CA SER A 162 9.58 12.85 -9.76
C SER A 162 9.17 14.31 -9.60
N GLN A 163 9.31 15.11 -10.66
CA GLN A 163 8.96 16.54 -10.63
C GLN A 163 7.47 16.76 -10.28
N GLN A 164 6.58 15.92 -10.82
CA GLN A 164 5.14 16.00 -10.56
C GLN A 164 4.84 15.71 -9.09
N THR A 165 5.42 14.63 -8.55
CA THR A 165 5.23 14.25 -7.15
C THR A 165 5.79 15.31 -6.20
N GLU A 166 6.98 15.84 -6.48
CA GLU A 166 7.56 16.92 -5.68
C GLU A 166 6.65 18.15 -5.64
N THR A 167 6.21 18.61 -6.82
CA THR A 167 5.33 19.77 -6.97
C THR A 167 4.03 19.57 -6.19
N LEU A 168 3.45 18.37 -6.29
CA LEU A 168 2.25 18.02 -5.56
C LEU A 168 2.48 18.07 -4.04
N LEU A 169 3.55 17.47 -3.54
CA LEU A 169 3.82 17.44 -2.09
C LEU A 169 4.08 18.83 -1.52
N VAL A 170 4.75 19.72 -2.27
CA VAL A 170 4.91 21.14 -1.87
C VAL A 170 3.55 21.82 -1.76
N LYS A 171 2.66 21.62 -2.74
CA LYS A 171 1.29 22.16 -2.71
C LYS A 171 0.50 21.62 -1.51
N LEU A 172 0.50 20.29 -1.31
CA LEU A 172 -0.19 19.64 -0.20
C LEU A 172 0.34 20.08 1.16
N PHE A 173 1.65 20.26 1.31
CA PHE A 173 2.24 20.74 2.55
C PHE A 173 1.81 22.17 2.89
N ARG A 174 1.62 23.03 1.88
CA ARG A 174 1.15 24.41 2.12
C ARG A 174 -0.34 24.49 2.42
N SER A 175 -1.15 23.67 1.77
CA SER A 175 -2.61 23.73 1.90
C SER A 175 -3.17 22.89 3.06
N ASN A 176 -2.47 21.84 3.48
CA ASN A 176 -2.94 20.94 4.53
C ASN A 176 -2.37 21.33 5.89
N THR A 177 -3.23 21.38 6.91
CA THR A 177 -2.88 21.68 8.31
C THR A 177 -2.72 20.43 9.17
N ASN A 178 -3.14 19.26 8.68
CA ASN A 178 -3.09 18.00 9.42
C ASN A 178 -1.64 17.55 9.63
N PRO A 179 -1.16 17.43 10.89
CA PRO A 179 0.20 17.01 11.20
C PRO A 179 0.58 15.62 10.65
N LEU A 180 -0.37 14.71 10.49
CA LEU A 180 -0.14 13.34 10.01
C LEU A 180 0.31 13.35 8.53
N VAL A 181 -0.40 14.08 7.69
CA VAL A 181 -0.06 14.22 6.26
C VAL A 181 1.24 15.00 6.10
N ARG A 182 1.36 16.14 6.79
CA ARG A 182 2.57 16.99 6.76
C ARG A 182 3.81 16.23 7.22
N ARG A 183 3.69 15.39 8.25
CA ARG A 183 4.75 14.48 8.70
C ARG A 183 5.20 13.54 7.59
N GLU A 184 4.29 12.89 6.87
CA GLU A 184 4.67 11.98 5.78
C GLU A 184 5.36 12.72 4.62
N ILE A 185 4.93 13.94 4.32
CA ILE A 185 5.59 14.79 3.32
C ILE A 185 7.02 15.14 3.76
N ILE A 186 7.23 15.51 5.02
CA ILE A 186 8.58 15.76 5.56
C ILE A 186 9.45 14.51 5.42
N LEU A 187 8.93 13.33 5.75
CA LEU A 187 9.66 12.07 5.55
C LEU A 187 9.98 11.81 4.08
N ALA A 188 9.13 12.25 3.15
CA ALA A 188 9.41 12.17 1.72
C ALA A 188 10.57 13.08 1.30
N TRP A 189 10.54 14.34 1.71
CA TRP A 189 11.66 15.26 1.45
C TRP A 189 12.98 14.78 2.04
N ILE A 190 12.95 14.15 3.22
CA ILE A 190 14.14 13.54 3.83
C ILE A 190 14.65 12.39 2.96
N ALA A 191 13.77 11.48 2.55
CA ALA A 191 14.14 10.34 1.71
C ALA A 191 14.76 10.78 0.37
N TRP A 192 14.25 11.86 -0.23
CA TRP A 192 14.75 12.42 -1.48
C TRP A 192 15.94 13.39 -1.31
N ARG A 193 16.32 13.72 -0.08
CA ARG A 193 17.32 14.77 0.22
C ARG A 193 16.96 16.11 -0.42
N HIS A 194 15.69 16.51 -0.33
CA HIS A 194 15.17 17.75 -0.89
C HIS A 194 15.62 18.98 -0.08
N ASN A 195 16.84 19.45 -0.34
CA ASN A 195 17.53 20.45 0.48
C ASN A 195 16.77 21.78 0.61
N HIS A 196 16.09 22.21 -0.45
CA HIS A 196 15.35 23.46 -0.46
C HIS A 196 14.22 23.45 0.58
N SER A 197 13.33 22.44 0.53
CA SER A 197 12.22 22.33 1.48
C SER A 197 12.71 22.07 2.90
N LEU A 198 13.77 21.28 3.08
CA LEU A 198 14.35 21.04 4.40
C LEU A 198 14.98 22.29 5.02
N THR A 199 15.62 23.14 4.22
CA THR A 199 16.19 24.41 4.68
C THR A 199 15.09 25.38 5.08
N ASP A 200 14.01 25.47 4.30
CA ASP A 200 12.85 26.30 4.62
C ASP A 200 12.14 25.80 5.90
N LEU A 201 12.01 24.48 6.05
CA LEU A 201 11.43 23.86 7.24
C LEU A 201 12.26 24.15 8.50
N LYS A 202 13.60 24.18 8.37
CA LYS A 202 14.51 24.54 9.47
C LYS A 202 14.27 25.96 9.98
N LYS A 203 14.02 26.92 9.08
CA LYS A 203 13.72 28.33 9.45
C LYS A 203 12.43 28.43 10.27
N HIS A 204 11.45 27.58 9.97
CA HIS A 204 10.14 27.55 10.62
C HIS A 204 9.98 26.44 11.67
N PHE A 205 11.10 25.87 12.17
CA PHE A 205 11.07 24.67 13.01
C PHE A 205 10.22 24.83 14.29
N LYS A 206 10.22 26.01 14.90
CA LYS A 206 9.42 26.32 16.10
C LYS A 206 7.92 26.27 15.84
N ALA A 207 7.47 26.57 14.62
CA ALA A 207 6.06 26.55 14.24
C ALA A 207 5.53 25.13 13.94
N LEU A 208 6.41 24.14 13.78
CA LEU A 208 6.02 22.75 13.54
C LEU A 208 5.39 22.12 14.78
N SER A 209 4.46 21.21 14.57
CA SER A 209 3.94 20.32 15.61
C SER A 209 5.00 19.34 16.13
N LYS A 210 4.72 18.73 17.28
CA LYS A 210 5.61 17.74 17.91
C LYS A 210 5.95 16.56 16.97
N TRP A 211 4.99 16.10 16.17
CA TRP A 211 5.16 14.99 15.24
C TRP A 211 6.03 15.35 14.04
N GLU A 212 5.85 16.54 13.48
CA GLU A 212 6.65 17.06 12.38
C GLU A 212 8.10 17.31 12.82
N ARG A 213 8.31 17.92 14.00
CA ARG A 213 9.66 18.09 14.56
C ARG A 213 10.36 16.74 14.77
N ARG A 214 9.64 15.70 15.21
CA ARG A 214 10.20 14.36 15.38
C ARG A 214 10.64 13.76 14.05
N ALA A 215 9.81 13.89 13.00
CA ALA A 215 10.19 13.44 11.67
C ALA A 215 11.40 14.21 11.14
N PHE A 216 11.41 15.54 11.24
CA PHE A 216 12.56 16.34 10.82
C PHE A 216 13.86 15.94 11.55
N ARG A 217 13.80 15.70 12.86
CA ARG A 217 14.95 15.24 13.64
C ARG A 217 15.49 13.87 13.22
N SER A 218 14.65 12.98 12.69
CA SER A 218 15.12 11.69 12.16
C SER A 218 16.02 11.84 10.92
N ALA A 219 16.00 13.00 10.26
CA ALA A 219 16.89 13.34 9.14
C ALA A 219 18.30 13.78 9.59
N LEU A 220 18.46 14.20 10.85
CA LEU A 220 19.72 14.75 11.33
C LEU A 220 20.70 13.60 11.64
N PRO A 221 21.96 13.67 11.14
CA PRO A 221 23.02 12.77 11.57
C PRO A 221 23.10 12.73 13.09
N SER A 222 23.43 11.56 13.65
CA SER A 222 23.51 11.29 15.10
C SER A 222 24.23 12.38 15.89
N ASP A 223 25.25 12.97 15.28
CA ASP A 223 26.14 13.97 15.85
C ASP A 223 25.47 15.34 16.11
N ARG A 224 24.42 15.70 15.36
CA ARG A 224 23.76 17.02 15.46
C ARG A 224 22.45 17.03 16.25
N ARG A 225 22.09 15.92 16.90
CA ARG A 225 20.87 15.82 17.71
C ARG A 225 20.98 16.55 19.05
N GLY A 226 22.19 16.74 19.57
CA GLY A 226 22.45 17.48 20.82
C GLY A 226 22.32 19.00 20.68
N GLU A 227 22.75 19.56 19.56
CA GLU A 227 22.77 21.02 19.34
C GLU A 227 21.38 21.65 19.23
N THR A 228 20.39 20.91 18.71
CA THR A 228 19.01 21.40 18.57
C THR A 228 18.18 21.30 19.84
N LEU A 229 18.62 20.49 20.83
CA LEU A 229 17.99 20.45 22.16
C LEU A 229 18.42 21.62 23.04
N ALA A 230 19.57 22.25 22.75
CA ALA A 230 20.06 23.42 23.48
C ALA A 230 19.45 24.76 23.03
N GLN A 231 18.62 24.77 21.98
CA GLN A 231 17.99 25.98 21.43
C GLN A 231 16.45 25.93 21.39
N ALA A 232 15.85 24.93 22.04
CA ALA A 232 14.41 24.79 22.25
C ALA A 232 14.05 25.19 23.68
#